data_AF-A0A9E5WK87-F1
#
_entry.id   AF-A0A9E5WK87-F1
#
_cell.length_a   1.000
_cell.length_b   1.000
_cell.length_c   1.000
_cell.angle_alpha   90.00
_cell.angle_beta   90.00
_cell.angle_gamma   90.00
#
_symmetry.space_group_name_H-M   'P 1'
#
loop_
_entity.id
_entity.type
_entity.pdbx_description
1 polymer ?
#
loop_
_entity_poly.entity_id
_entity_poly.type
_entity_poly.pdbx_seq_one_letter_code
_entity_poly.pdbx_strand_id
1 'polypeptide(L)'
;MSTPAVAAEYTARFAGRMVTTAWVLTELANFLARGANRSLFVSLLEDMQSDNDAVIVEPTQEWFEKGVELFARRPDKDWSLTDCISFAVMTDQGITAALTTDHHFEQAGFTVLLK
;
A
#
# COMPACT_ATOMS: atom_id res chain seq x y z
N MET A 1 -9.17 -19.21 5.61
CA MET A 1 -8.30 -18.85 4.47
C MET A 1 -7.19 -17.95 5.00
N SER A 2 -5.98 -17.98 4.43
CA SER A 2 -4.92 -17.05 4.84
C SER A 2 -5.21 -15.64 4.33
N THR A 3 -4.69 -14.61 5.00
CA THR A 3 -4.84 -13.20 4.57
C THR A 3 -4.51 -12.97 3.09
N PRO A 4 -3.42 -13.54 2.53
CA PRO A 4 -3.13 -13.40 1.11
C PRO A 4 -4.21 -14.00 0.19
N ALA A 5 -4.83 -15.12 0.58
CA ALA A 5 -5.89 -15.74 -0.21
C ALA A 5 -7.17 -14.89 -0.24
N VAL A 6 -7.52 -14.27 0.89
CA VAL A 6 -8.68 -13.34 0.96
C VAL A 6 -8.41 -12.08 0.14
N ALA A 7 -7.19 -11.53 0.21
CA ALA A 7 -6.80 -10.38 -0.60
C ALA A 7 -6.90 -10.69 -2.11
N ALA A 8 -6.37 -11.83 -2.55
CA ALA A 8 -6.46 -12.26 -3.95
C ALA A 8 -7.91 -12.45 -4.42
N GLU A 9 -8.78 -13.05 -3.59
CA GLU A 9 -10.20 -13.22 -3.92
C GLU A 9 -10.93 -11.88 -4.00
N TYR A 10 -10.63 -10.94 -3.09
CA TYR A 10 -11.19 -9.59 -3.12
C TYR A 10 -10.78 -8.87 -4.41
N THR A 11 -9.49 -8.84 -4.71
CA THR A 11 -8.95 -8.21 -5.91
C THR A 11 -9.55 -8.79 -7.19
N ALA A 12 -9.72 -10.12 -7.27
CA ALA A 12 -10.29 -10.78 -8.44
C ALA A 12 -11.77 -10.41 -8.71
N ARG A 13 -12.50 -9.90 -7.71
CA ARG A 13 -13.90 -9.48 -7.83
C ARG A 13 -14.10 -7.97 -7.80
N PHE A 14 -13.06 -7.22 -7.47
CA PHE A 14 -13.14 -5.77 -7.37
C PHE A 14 -13.21 -5.16 -8.76
N ALA A 15 -14.22 -4.30 -8.98
CA ALA A 15 -14.38 -3.54 -10.21
C ALA A 15 -14.11 -2.06 -9.89
N GLY A 16 -12.94 -1.57 -10.29
CA GLY A 16 -12.49 -0.21 -10.02
C GLY A 16 -10.98 -0.13 -10.00
N ARG A 17 -10.45 1.08 -9.78
CA ARG A 17 -9.02 1.30 -9.72
C ARG A 17 -8.44 0.89 -8.38
N MET A 18 -7.39 0.08 -8.39
CA MET A 18 -6.56 -0.19 -7.23
C MET A 18 -5.38 0.77 -7.23
N VAL A 19 -5.11 1.40 -6.10
CA VAL A 19 -4.00 2.34 -5.96
C VAL A 19 -3.00 1.79 -4.95
N THR A 20 -1.73 1.79 -5.31
CA THR A 20 -0.60 1.53 -4.41
C THR A 20 0.46 2.61 -4.61
N THR A 21 1.48 2.62 -3.76
CA THR A 21 2.62 3.56 -3.89
C THR A 21 3.90 2.80 -4.19
N ALA A 22 4.85 3.44 -4.87
CA ALA A 22 6.17 2.86 -5.09
C ALA A 22 6.90 2.51 -3.76
N TRP A 23 6.56 3.15 -2.64
CA TRP A 23 7.12 2.84 -1.32
C TRP A 23 6.57 1.53 -0.74
N VAL A 24 5.26 1.26 -0.89
CA VAL A 24 4.69 -0.05 -0.52
C VAL A 24 5.34 -1.16 -1.35
N LEU A 25 5.54 -0.93 -2.64
CA LEU A 25 6.24 -1.89 -3.50
C LEU A 25 7.70 -2.09 -3.08
N THR A 26 8.39 -1.02 -2.67
CA THR A 26 9.77 -1.10 -2.15
C THR A 26 9.84 -1.93 -0.87
N GLU A 27 8.91 -1.71 0.07
CA GLU A 27 8.82 -2.48 1.30
C GLU A 27 8.53 -3.96 1.03
N LEU A 28 7.59 -4.24 0.12
CA LEU A 28 7.29 -5.60 -0.31
C LEU A 28 8.50 -6.28 -0.99
N ALA A 29 9.22 -5.57 -1.86
CA ALA A 29 10.43 -6.09 -2.51
C ALA A 29 11.51 -6.45 -1.48
N ASN A 30 11.70 -5.60 -0.47
CA ASN A 30 12.65 -5.85 0.62
C ASN A 30 12.25 -7.08 1.43
N PHE A 31 10.95 -7.23 1.74
CA PHE A 31 10.43 -8.42 2.41
C PHE A 31 10.66 -9.71 1.59
N LEU A 32 10.48 -9.64 0.27
CA LEU A 32 10.64 -10.76 -0.66
C LEU A 32 12.08 -10.95 -1.18
N ALA A 33 13.06 -10.21 -0.66
CA ALA A 33 14.40 -10.13 -1.23
C ALA A 33 15.22 -11.45 -1.21
N ARG A 34 14.77 -12.49 -0.49
CA ARG A 34 15.52 -13.74 -0.29
C ARG A 34 14.98 -14.90 -1.12
N GLY A 35 15.88 -15.60 -1.82
CA GLY A 35 15.57 -16.85 -2.52
C GLY A 35 14.59 -16.69 -3.69
N ALA A 36 13.75 -17.70 -3.89
CA ALA A 36 12.75 -17.76 -4.97
C ALA A 36 11.64 -16.67 -4.86
N ASN A 37 11.57 -15.95 -3.74
CA ASN A 37 10.56 -14.91 -3.54
C ASN A 37 10.85 -13.63 -4.35
N ARG A 38 12.10 -13.42 -4.81
CA ARG A 38 12.43 -12.26 -5.63
C ARG A 38 11.69 -12.28 -6.97
N SER A 39 11.61 -13.44 -7.62
CA SER A 39 10.88 -13.56 -8.89
C SER A 39 9.38 -13.35 -8.70
N LEU A 40 8.82 -13.71 -7.54
CA LEU A 40 7.42 -13.44 -7.21
C LEU A 40 7.13 -11.93 -7.21
N PHE A 41 8.01 -11.12 -6.60
CA PHE A 41 7.87 -9.67 -6.64
C PHE A 41 7.93 -9.11 -8.06
N VAL A 42 8.89 -9.56 -8.86
CA VAL A 42 9.06 -9.09 -10.25
C VAL A 42 7.81 -9.39 -11.08
N SER A 43 7.29 -10.62 -11.00
CA SER A 43 6.06 -10.97 -11.73
C SER A 43 4.84 -10.16 -11.26
N LEU A 44 4.68 -9.95 -9.95
CA LEU A 44 3.60 -9.10 -9.41
C LEU A 44 3.70 -7.66 -9.94
N LEU A 45 4.90 -7.09 -10.00
CA LEU A 45 5.12 -5.74 -10.50
C LEU A 45 4.79 -5.63 -11.99
N GLU A 46 5.22 -6.61 -12.79
CA GLU A 46 4.92 -6.67 -14.23
C GLU A 46 3.40 -6.76 -14.47
N ASP A 47 2.70 -7.62 -13.71
CA ASP A 47 1.24 -7.76 -13.79
C ASP A 47 0.55 -6.42 -13.49
N MET A 48 0.94 -5.74 -12.40
CA MET A 48 0.40 -4.42 -12.03
C MET A 48 0.69 -3.35 -13.08
N GLN A 49 1.87 -3.35 -13.70
CA GLN A 49 2.23 -2.36 -14.73
C GLN A 49 1.44 -2.57 -16.04
N SER A 50 0.98 -3.79 -16.29
CA SER A 50 0.18 -4.14 -17.47
C SER A 50 -1.33 -3.91 -17.29
N ASP A 51 -1.79 -3.74 -16.05
CA ASP A 51 -3.19 -3.56 -15.70
C ASP A 51 -3.57 -2.06 -15.67
N ASN A 52 -4.51 -1.66 -16.53
CA ASN A 52 -4.98 -0.28 -16.61
C ASN A 52 -5.75 0.19 -15.37
N ASP A 53 -6.26 -0.74 -14.56
CA ASP A 53 -6.96 -0.43 -13.32
C ASP A 53 -6.01 -0.46 -12.10
N ALA A 54 -4.75 -0.83 -12.27
CA ALA A 54 -3.73 -0.73 -11.24
C ALA A 54 -2.92 0.57 -11.39
N VAL A 55 -2.95 1.42 -10.36
CA VAL A 55 -2.24 2.69 -10.31
C VAL A 55 -1.11 2.59 -9.30
N ILE A 56 0.12 2.78 -9.77
CA ILE A 56 1.31 2.92 -8.93
C ILE A 56 1.64 4.41 -8.82
N VAL A 57 1.43 4.99 -7.64
CA VAL A 57 1.81 6.38 -7.36
C VAL A 57 3.33 6.50 -7.35
N GLU A 58 3.85 7.40 -8.20
CA GLU A 58 5.27 7.62 -8.41
C GLU A 58 6.00 8.13 -7.16
N PRO A 59 7.30 7.80 -7.00
CA PRO A 59 8.06 8.16 -5.83
C PRO A 59 8.55 9.62 -5.83
N THR A 60 7.66 10.60 -5.80
CA THR A 60 8.05 12.02 -5.82
C THR A 60 8.57 12.52 -4.46
N GLN A 61 9.42 13.55 -4.49
CA GLN A 61 9.93 14.21 -3.30
C GLN A 61 8.80 14.81 -2.44
N GLU A 62 7.74 15.32 -3.08
CA GLU A 62 6.57 15.88 -2.40
C GLU A 62 5.88 14.85 -1.50
N TRP A 63 5.67 13.63 -1.99
CA TRP A 63 5.05 12.57 -1.19
C TRP A 63 5.94 12.13 -0.04
N PHE A 64 7.25 12.07 -0.26
CA PHE A 64 8.22 11.79 0.79
C PHE A 64 8.14 12.84 1.91
N GLU A 65 8.13 14.13 1.56
CA GLU A 65 8.03 15.24 2.52
C GLU A 65 6.72 15.24 3.30
N LYS A 66 5.57 15.07 2.62
CA LYS A 66 4.25 14.93 3.27
C LYS A 66 4.23 13.75 4.25
N GLY A 67 4.81 12.62 3.86
CA GLY A 67 4.93 11.43 4.71
C GLY A 67 5.80 11.68 5.94
N VAL A 68 6.97 12.30 5.77
CA VAL A 68 7.88 12.66 6.87
C VAL A 68 7.23 13.65 7.84
N GLU A 69 6.51 14.64 7.31
CA GLU A 69 5.77 15.60 8.13
C GLU A 69 4.71 14.91 8.98
N LEU A 70 3.92 14.00 8.40
CA LEU A 70 2.93 13.23 9.14
C LEU A 70 3.58 12.31 10.19
N PHE A 71 4.65 11.61 9.81
CA PHE A 71 5.42 10.75 10.71
C PHE A 71 5.93 11.53 11.93
N ALA A 72 6.54 12.70 11.71
CA ALA A 72 7.04 13.55 12.80
C ALA A 72 5.92 14.09 13.72
N ARG A 73 4.72 14.32 13.18
CA ARG A 73 3.56 14.81 13.93
C ARG A 73 2.87 13.74 14.77
N ARG A 74 3.19 12.45 14.58
CA ARG A 74 2.53 11.31 15.25
C ARG A 74 3.49 10.47 16.08
N PRO A 75 4.20 11.06 17.07
CA PRO A 75 5.03 10.29 17.99
C PRO A 75 4.20 9.38 18.91
N ASP A 76 2.87 9.54 18.95
CA ASP A 76 1.93 8.69 19.66
C ASP A 76 1.62 7.36 18.93
N LYS A 77 2.19 7.15 17.74
CA LYS A 77 1.88 6.02 16.86
C LYS A 77 3.13 5.29 16.41
N ASP A 78 3.02 3.98 16.28
CA ASP A 78 4.05 3.09 15.72
C ASP A 78 3.95 2.98 14.19
N TRP A 79 3.44 4.02 13.52
CA TRP A 79 3.27 4.04 12.06
C TRP A 79 4.62 4.06 11.36
N SER A 80 4.78 3.24 10.33
CA SER A 80 5.96 3.32 9.48
C SER A 80 5.93 4.59 8.61
N LEU A 81 7.09 4.98 8.05
CA LEU A 81 7.10 6.04 7.04
C LEU A 81 6.33 5.64 5.78
N THR A 82 6.37 4.35 5.40
CA THR A 82 5.59 3.79 4.29
C THR A 82 4.08 3.99 4.50
N ASP A 83 3.60 3.75 5.73
CA ASP A 83 2.21 3.97 6.12
C ASP A 83 1.85 5.45 6.03
N CYS A 84 2.68 6.34 6.60
CA CYS A 84 2.46 7.78 6.56
C CYS A 84 2.39 8.33 5.13
N ILE A 85 3.25 7.86 4.23
CA ILE A 85 3.19 8.23 2.81
C ILE A 85 1.88 7.73 2.18
N SER A 86 1.47 6.49 2.49
CA SER A 86 0.20 5.93 2.02
C SER A 86 -0.99 6.75 2.52
N PHE A 87 -1.00 7.15 3.79
CA PHE A 87 -2.05 7.99 4.37
C PHE A 87 -2.13 9.37 3.72
N ALA A 88 -0.98 9.98 3.43
CA ALA A 88 -0.92 11.26 2.73
C ALA A 88 -1.51 11.16 1.32
N VAL A 89 -1.10 10.14 0.55
CA VAL A 89 -1.62 9.86 -0.80
C VAL A 89 -3.13 9.60 -0.76
N MET A 90 -3.59 8.73 0.15
CA MET A 90 -5.01 8.40 0.27
C MET A 90 -5.85 9.62 0.62
N THR A 91 -5.39 10.44 1.56
CA THR A 91 -6.09 11.67 1.97
C THR A 91 -6.20 12.67 0.80
N ASP A 92 -5.09 12.89 0.09
CA ASP A 92 -5.02 13.85 -1.03
C ASP A 92 -5.90 13.41 -2.21
N GLN A 93 -5.95 12.10 -2.49
CA GLN A 93 -6.76 11.52 -3.57
C GLN A 93 -8.21 11.17 -3.16
N GLY A 94 -8.61 11.42 -1.90
CA GLY A 94 -9.95 11.09 -1.41
C GLY A 94 -10.24 9.58 -1.32
N ILE A 95 -9.21 8.74 -1.19
CA ILE A 95 -9.33 7.29 -1.03
C ILE A 95 -9.60 6.98 0.45
N THR A 96 -10.72 6.32 0.73
CA THR A 96 -11.17 6.07 2.11
C THR A 96 -11.00 4.63 2.56
N ALA A 97 -10.71 3.68 1.66
CA ALA A 97 -10.65 2.26 1.95
C ALA A 97 -9.27 1.68 1.61
N ALA A 98 -8.75 0.80 2.48
CA ALA A 98 -7.46 0.15 2.32
C ALA A 98 -7.61 -1.39 2.35
N LEU A 99 -7.02 -2.05 1.36
CA LEU A 99 -6.95 -3.51 1.28
C LEU A 99 -5.79 -4.03 2.13
N THR A 100 -5.97 -4.04 3.45
CA THR A 100 -4.96 -4.47 4.42
C THR A 100 -5.63 -5.17 5.60
N THR A 101 -4.87 -5.78 6.50
CA THR A 101 -5.31 -6.17 7.85
C THR A 101 -4.72 -5.24 8.93
N ASP A 102 -3.90 -4.27 8.54
CA ASP A 102 -3.19 -3.42 9.49
C ASP A 102 -4.10 -2.37 10.12
N HIS A 103 -4.25 -2.48 11.44
CA HIS A 103 -5.00 -1.54 12.26
C HIS A 103 -4.47 -0.09 12.22
N HIS A 104 -3.24 0.16 11.77
CA HIS A 104 -2.73 1.52 11.58
C HIS A 104 -3.62 2.35 10.63
N PHE A 105 -4.16 1.71 9.60
CA PHE A 105 -5.08 2.36 8.66
C PHE A 105 -6.39 2.75 9.34
N GLU A 106 -6.94 1.93 10.24
CA GLU A 106 -8.11 2.29 11.04
C GLU A 106 -7.80 3.44 12.00
N GLN A 107 -6.62 3.44 12.63
CA GLN A 107 -6.17 4.53 13.52
C GLN A 107 -6.02 5.86 12.78
N ALA A 108 -5.67 5.82 11.49
CA ALA A 108 -5.56 6.99 10.62
C ALA A 108 -6.92 7.43 10.04
N GLY A 109 -8.01 6.68 10.30
CA GLY A 109 -9.37 7.02 9.88
C GLY A 109 -9.83 6.35 8.58
N PHE A 110 -9.08 5.39 8.04
CA PHE A 110 -9.45 4.64 6.84
C PHE A 110 -10.27 3.39 7.16
N THR A 111 -11.05 2.93 6.18
CA THR A 111 -11.81 1.69 6.24
C THR A 111 -10.93 0.52 5.80
N VAL A 112 -10.66 -0.41 6.71
CA VAL A 112 -9.90 -1.63 6.40
C VAL A 112 -10.81 -2.72 5.83
N LEU A 113 -10.44 -3.29 4.69
CA LEU A 113 -11.27 -4.20 3.90
C LEU A 113 -11.04 -5.69 4.20
N LEU A 114 -9.89 -6.10 4.74
CA LEU A 114 -9.58 -7.50 5.05
C LEU A 114 -9.76 -7.77 6.55
N LYS A 115 -11.00 -7.99 6.99
CA LYS A 115 -11.31 -8.39 8.38
C LYS A 115 -11.43 -9.90 8.53
#